data_AF-A0A1E9GG11-F1
#
_entry.id   AF-A0A1E9GG11-F1
#
_cell.length_a   1.000
_cell.length_b   1.000
_cell.length_c   1.000
_cell.angle_alpha   90.00
_cell.angle_beta   90.00
_cell.angle_gamma   90.00
#
_symmetry.space_group_name_H-M   'P 1'
#
loop_
_entity.id
_entity.type
_entity.pdbx_description
1 polymer ?
#
loop_
_entity_poly.entity_id
_entity_poly.type
_entity_poly.pdbx_seq_one_letter_code
_entity_poly.pdbx_strand_id
1 'polypeptide(L)'
;MKTKIGKIGLASAFLLGLIVNQVAANEAEAKASSEESSVQASSSKVEEKKSETTTSQKEEEKKVETSSSQRPEKKEEVKETRASSQKEESKQNSTSAHWEGDFYVKADGSKAKSEWIFDTSYKAWFYIKADGRYAQKEWHGNYYLKAGGYMAKNEWVYDNNYKSWFYLKADGSYAEQEWQKINGKWYYFKKWGYMAKSQWQGDYFLNGQGAMMQNEWLYDPTYSSYFYLKSDGSYANEQWQKIDGKWYYFKKWGYMAQDEWHGNYYLTESGVMATGELIMDDTRYTFADSGELKEKKALNVGWVYRNGHRYFFNHREEQVGTDRAKKVIDVSEHNGRISDWKKVIQENGVDGVIVRLGYSGVEDKELAYNIQELNRLGIPYGVYLYTYAENETDAENDAKQTIELLKKYKMNLSYPIYYDVENWEYENKSKKAPADTDTWVKIINKYMETMKHAGYQNVKVYSYRKLLQTRLNHPNILQHVNWVAAYTDALDWNNPHYSGEKGWQYTSSDSLKGIRGQVDVSVWY
;
A
#
# COMPACT_ATOMS: atom_id res chain seq x y z
N MET A 1 42.08 -9.20 37.18
CA MET A 1 42.03 -7.73 36.94
C MET A 1 40.80 -7.50 36.06
N LYS A 2 39.83 -6.61 36.33
CA LYS A 2 39.86 -5.11 36.29
C LYS A 2 40.54 -4.63 34.99
N THR A 3 39.94 -3.84 34.08
CA THR A 3 38.86 -2.82 34.12
C THR A 3 37.84 -3.00 32.94
N LYS A 4 36.63 -2.41 32.83
CA LYS A 4 36.15 -1.00 32.89
C LYS A 4 36.80 -0.11 31.80
N ILE A 5 36.14 0.78 31.03
CA ILE A 5 34.77 1.37 30.95
C ILE A 5 34.42 1.67 29.47
N GLY A 6 33.13 1.81 29.11
CA GLY A 6 32.74 2.45 27.83
C GLY A 6 31.23 2.50 27.54
N LYS A 7 30.53 3.55 28.02
CA LYS A 7 29.16 3.90 27.57
C LYS A 7 29.19 5.28 26.92
N ILE A 8 28.54 5.43 25.76
CA ILE A 8 28.09 6.71 25.21
C ILE A 8 26.61 6.52 24.85
N GLY A 9 25.77 7.48 25.22
CA GLY A 9 24.38 7.55 24.77
C GLY A 9 24.12 8.92 24.15
N LEU A 10 23.33 8.95 23.08
CA LEU A 10 22.72 10.18 22.59
C LEU A 10 21.28 10.21 23.08
N ALA A 11 20.91 11.26 23.82
CA ALA A 11 19.52 11.57 24.12
C ALA A 11 19.01 12.57 23.07
N SER A 12 17.96 12.21 22.35
CA SER A 12 17.19 13.16 21.54
C SER A 12 16.05 13.72 22.39
N ALA A 13 16.10 15.01 22.69
CA ALA A 13 15.06 15.69 23.46
C ALA A 13 13.85 16.00 22.56
N PHE A 14 12.69 15.41 22.87
CA PHE A 14 11.41 15.88 22.34
C PHE A 14 10.81 16.90 23.29
N LEU A 15 10.62 18.13 22.79
CA LEU A 15 10.04 19.24 23.54
C LEU A 15 8.51 19.21 23.41
N LEU A 16 7.84 18.58 24.37
CA LEU A 16 6.37 18.51 24.42
C LEU A 16 5.81 19.71 25.21
N GLY A 17 5.15 20.63 24.50
CA GLY A 17 4.48 21.79 25.10
C GLY A 17 3.20 21.39 25.84
N LEU A 18 3.22 21.45 27.17
CA LEU A 18 2.02 21.34 28.00
C LEU A 18 1.24 22.66 27.98
N ILE A 19 0.03 22.64 27.41
CA ILE A 19 -1.00 23.65 27.69
C ILE A 19 -1.95 23.06 28.73
N VAL A 20 -1.97 23.64 29.92
CA VAL A 20 -2.89 23.27 31.00
C VAL A 20 -4.07 24.23 30.97
N ASN A 21 -5.28 23.72 30.72
CA ASN A 21 -6.53 24.39 31.08
C ASN A 21 -7.22 23.57 32.17
N GLN A 22 -7.23 24.10 33.39
CA GLN A 22 -8.26 23.79 34.38
C GLN A 22 -9.42 24.78 34.20
N VAL A 23 -10.66 24.34 34.45
CA VAL A 23 -11.61 25.08 35.28
C VAL A 23 -12.71 24.12 35.75
N ALA A 24 -13.35 24.49 36.86
CA ALA A 24 -14.27 23.71 37.69
C ALA A 24 -15.38 22.93 36.95
N ALA A 25 -15.80 21.84 37.59
CA ALA A 25 -17.12 21.23 37.38
C ALA A 25 -18.23 22.08 38.02
N ASN A 26 -19.47 21.90 37.57
CA ASN A 26 -20.67 22.23 38.33
C ASN A 26 -21.81 21.30 37.91
N GLU A 27 -22.61 20.82 38.86
CA GLU A 27 -23.77 19.96 38.61
C GLU A 27 -25.04 20.80 38.44
N ALA A 28 -25.92 20.41 37.50
CA ALA A 28 -27.31 20.87 37.45
C ALA A 28 -28.16 19.88 36.61
N GLU A 29 -29.25 19.39 37.19
CA GLU A 29 -30.28 18.64 36.44
C GLU A 29 -31.27 19.61 35.76
N ALA A 30 -31.72 19.29 34.54
CA ALA A 30 -32.99 19.80 34.00
C ALA A 30 -33.53 18.88 32.89
N LYS A 31 -34.86 18.91 32.70
CA LYS A 31 -35.59 18.08 31.72
C LYS A 31 -35.83 18.80 30.39
N ALA A 32 -36.09 17.96 29.39
CA ALA A 32 -36.62 18.25 28.06
C ALA A 32 -37.63 19.41 27.92
N SER A 33 -37.62 20.03 26.73
CA SER A 33 -38.76 19.89 25.80
C SER A 33 -38.36 20.24 24.36
N SER A 34 -39.27 19.92 23.42
CA SER A 34 -39.25 20.28 22.00
C SER A 34 -39.68 21.74 21.76
N GLU A 35 -39.29 22.33 20.63
CA GLU A 35 -40.25 22.81 19.61
C GLU A 35 -39.57 23.27 18.31
N GLU A 36 -40.37 23.50 17.26
CA GLU A 36 -39.93 23.83 15.89
C GLU A 36 -40.02 25.34 15.57
N SER A 37 -39.02 25.89 14.89
CA SER A 37 -39.16 26.94 13.86
C SER A 37 -37.82 27.06 13.11
N SER A 38 -37.69 26.97 11.79
CA SER A 38 -38.49 27.44 10.64
C SER A 38 -38.31 28.94 10.33
N VAL A 39 -38.14 29.27 9.03
CA VAL A 39 -38.03 30.64 8.45
C VAL A 39 -36.70 31.36 8.81
N GLN A 40 -35.97 32.06 7.93
CA GLN A 40 -36.16 32.44 6.52
C GLN A 40 -34.81 32.45 5.75
N ALA A 41 -34.87 32.47 4.41
CA ALA A 41 -33.72 32.84 3.59
C ALA A 41 -33.51 34.37 3.58
N SER A 42 -32.26 34.82 3.46
CA SER A 42 -31.94 36.16 2.95
C SER A 42 -30.91 36.04 1.83
N SER A 43 -31.00 36.96 0.86
CA SER A 43 -30.10 37.01 -0.29
C SER A 43 -29.31 38.30 -0.27
N SER A 44 -28.04 38.23 -0.63
CA SER A 44 -27.24 39.39 -1.01
C SER A 44 -26.53 39.10 -2.33
N LYS A 45 -26.55 40.11 -3.19
CA LYS A 45 -25.92 40.21 -4.51
C LYS A 45 -25.14 41.55 -4.50
N VAL A 46 -24.48 41.92 -5.60
CA VAL A 46 -23.73 43.20 -5.77
C VAL A 46 -22.38 43.20 -5.01
N GLU A 47 -21.24 43.63 -5.57
CA GLU A 47 -20.89 43.79 -7.00
C GLU A 47 -19.39 43.52 -7.25
N GLU A 48 -19.16 42.98 -8.44
CA GLU A 48 -18.03 43.15 -9.37
C GLU A 48 -17.27 44.50 -9.28
N LYS A 49 -15.94 44.46 -9.51
CA LYS A 49 -15.20 45.66 -9.96
C LYS A 49 -14.06 45.29 -10.93
N LYS A 50 -14.18 45.74 -12.18
CA LYS A 50 -13.15 45.64 -13.23
C LYS A 50 -12.09 46.74 -13.13
N SER A 51 -10.98 46.56 -13.84
CA SER A 51 -10.09 47.63 -14.27
C SER A 51 -9.61 47.40 -15.71
N GLU A 52 -9.99 48.30 -16.61
CA GLU A 52 -9.44 48.48 -17.98
C GLU A 52 -8.34 49.59 -17.93
N THR A 53 -7.55 49.97 -18.95
CA THR A 53 -7.35 49.53 -20.37
C THR A 53 -5.81 49.39 -20.59
N THR A 54 -5.05 49.69 -21.67
CA THR A 54 -5.17 50.30 -23.02
C THR A 54 -4.06 49.62 -23.89
N THR A 55 -4.32 48.80 -24.91
CA THR A 55 -4.82 49.06 -26.29
C THR A 55 -3.81 49.72 -27.26
N SER A 56 -3.32 48.92 -28.21
CA SER A 56 -2.84 49.23 -29.60
C SER A 56 -2.46 47.86 -30.22
N GLN A 57 -2.98 47.31 -31.33
CA GLN A 57 -3.30 47.84 -32.68
C GLN A 57 -2.09 48.53 -33.35
N LYS A 58 -1.68 48.24 -34.59
CA LYS A 58 -2.04 47.24 -35.63
C LYS A 58 -0.72 47.03 -36.46
N GLU A 59 -0.54 46.26 -37.54
CA GLU A 59 -1.40 45.76 -38.61
C GLU A 59 -0.70 44.56 -39.33
N GLU A 60 -1.38 43.90 -40.28
CA GLU A 60 -0.79 42.87 -41.15
C GLU A 60 -0.24 43.49 -42.45
N GLU A 61 0.78 42.89 -43.08
CA GLU A 61 0.62 42.35 -44.45
C GLU A 61 1.73 41.35 -44.85
N LYS A 62 1.79 40.95 -46.13
CA LYS A 62 2.15 39.59 -46.56
C LYS A 62 2.82 39.59 -47.95
N LYS A 63 3.57 38.50 -48.26
CA LYS A 63 4.15 38.14 -49.58
C LYS A 63 5.32 39.00 -50.12
N VAL A 64 6.17 38.55 -51.07
CA VAL A 64 6.75 37.20 -51.37
C VAL A 64 7.92 37.31 -52.38
N GLU A 65 8.74 36.26 -52.50
CA GLU A 65 9.59 35.84 -53.66
C GLU A 65 10.93 36.52 -54.05
N THR A 66 11.95 35.63 -54.14
CA THR A 66 12.99 35.46 -55.20
C THR A 66 14.20 36.40 -55.41
N SER A 67 15.37 35.81 -55.11
CA SER A 67 16.42 35.39 -56.09
C SER A 67 17.53 36.36 -56.57
N SER A 68 18.69 35.75 -56.87
CA SER A 68 19.91 36.26 -57.54
C SER A 68 20.57 37.53 -56.95
N SER A 69 21.80 37.51 -56.42
CA SER A 69 23.09 36.99 -56.93
C SER A 69 23.65 37.77 -58.13
N GLN A 70 24.60 38.69 -57.88
CA GLN A 70 25.94 38.66 -58.48
C GLN A 70 26.88 39.75 -57.91
N ARG A 71 28.17 39.39 -57.77
CA ARG A 71 29.36 40.28 -57.68
C ARG A 71 29.78 40.64 -59.12
N PRO A 72 30.58 41.69 -59.44
CA PRO A 72 32.00 41.71 -59.05
C PRO A 72 32.73 43.09 -58.91
N GLU A 73 33.97 43.06 -58.39
CA GLU A 73 35.10 43.98 -58.72
C GLU A 73 35.03 45.49 -58.36
N LYS A 74 36.12 46.29 -58.29
CA LYS A 74 37.58 46.07 -58.56
C LYS A 74 38.50 47.03 -57.75
N LYS A 75 39.75 46.57 -57.48
CA LYS A 75 41.06 47.30 -57.35
C LYS A 75 41.24 48.60 -56.53
N GLU A 76 42.30 48.61 -55.69
CA GLU A 76 43.58 49.38 -55.82
C GLU A 76 44.60 48.75 -54.83
N GLU A 77 45.77 48.24 -55.23
CA GLU A 77 47.08 48.92 -55.46
C GLU A 77 47.58 49.73 -54.23
N VAL A 78 48.36 49.17 -53.28
CA VAL A 78 49.76 48.62 -53.32
C VAL A 78 50.87 49.68 -53.42
N LYS A 79 51.77 49.69 -52.44
CA LYS A 79 53.17 50.17 -52.60
C LYS A 79 54.13 49.44 -51.64
N GLU A 80 55.33 49.13 -52.13
CA GLU A 80 56.36 48.34 -51.43
C GLU A 80 57.27 49.19 -50.54
N THR A 81 57.88 48.53 -49.53
CA THR A 81 59.30 48.74 -49.17
C THR A 81 59.98 47.39 -48.92
N ARG A 82 61.20 47.20 -49.45
CA ARG A 82 61.96 45.94 -49.35
C ARG A 82 62.99 45.94 -48.23
N ALA A 83 63.06 44.83 -47.49
CA ALA A 83 64.27 44.31 -46.84
C ALA A 83 64.21 42.77 -46.87
N SER A 84 65.35 42.08 -46.76
CA SER A 84 65.46 40.65 -47.13
C SER A 84 66.16 39.80 -46.07
N SER A 85 65.50 38.72 -45.62
CA SER A 85 66.18 37.52 -45.10
C SER A 85 65.34 36.24 -45.19
N GLN A 86 65.96 35.22 -45.77
CA GLN A 86 65.83 33.78 -45.44
C GLN A 86 64.43 33.16 -45.24
N LYS A 87 63.85 32.75 -46.38
CA LYS A 87 63.24 31.43 -46.64
C LYS A 87 63.20 30.43 -45.46
N GLU A 88 61.99 30.06 -45.05
CA GLU A 88 61.67 28.70 -44.56
C GLU A 88 60.32 28.27 -45.16
N GLU A 89 60.22 27.03 -45.67
CA GLU A 89 59.03 26.53 -46.39
C GLU A 89 58.12 25.70 -45.47
N SER A 90 57.02 26.28 -44.97
CA SER A 90 55.94 25.53 -44.32
C SER A 90 54.79 25.27 -45.30
N LYS A 91 54.73 24.04 -45.85
CA LYS A 91 53.57 23.59 -46.63
C LYS A 91 52.37 23.43 -45.71
N GLN A 92 51.35 24.27 -45.83
CA GLN A 92 50.03 23.99 -45.29
C GLN A 92 49.37 22.84 -46.07
N ASN A 93 49.67 21.60 -45.68
CA ASN A 93 48.80 20.46 -46.00
C ASN A 93 47.46 20.69 -45.29
N SER A 94 46.39 20.89 -46.06
CA SER A 94 45.03 20.97 -45.51
C SER A 94 44.55 19.59 -45.07
N THR A 95 44.89 19.19 -43.84
CA THR A 95 44.40 17.93 -43.25
C THR A 95 42.91 18.04 -42.98
N SER A 96 42.10 17.15 -43.56
CA SER A 96 40.70 17.00 -43.19
C SER A 96 40.57 16.68 -41.70
N ALA A 97 39.59 17.26 -41.03
CA ALA A 97 39.33 16.97 -39.62
C ALA A 97 39.03 15.47 -39.41
N HIS A 98 39.62 14.87 -38.38
CA HIS A 98 39.59 13.42 -38.15
C HIS A 98 39.89 13.03 -36.70
N TRP A 99 39.62 11.78 -36.36
CA TRP A 99 39.97 11.18 -35.07
C TRP A 99 41.36 10.55 -35.09
N GLU A 100 42.14 10.81 -34.05
CA GLU A 100 43.46 10.22 -33.80
C GLU A 100 43.42 9.52 -32.43
N GLY A 101 42.84 8.31 -32.40
CA GLY A 101 42.55 7.60 -31.15
C GLY A 101 41.50 8.33 -30.32
N ASP A 102 41.86 8.70 -29.07
CA ASP A 102 40.97 9.47 -28.18
C ASP A 102 40.86 10.97 -28.56
N PHE A 103 41.72 11.46 -29.45
CA PHE A 103 41.84 12.89 -29.78
C PHE A 103 41.11 13.26 -31.08
N TYR A 104 40.59 14.48 -31.16
CA TYR A 104 40.05 15.05 -32.40
C TYR A 104 40.99 16.10 -32.99
N VAL A 105 41.37 15.93 -34.26
CA VAL A 105 42.18 16.87 -35.04
C VAL A 105 41.24 17.71 -35.90
N LYS A 106 41.31 19.03 -35.76
CA LYS A 106 40.48 20.00 -36.48
C LYS A 106 41.06 20.27 -37.88
N ALA A 107 40.28 20.93 -38.74
CA ALA A 107 40.67 21.20 -40.14
C ALA A 107 41.86 22.17 -40.30
N ASP A 108 42.27 22.85 -39.23
CA ASP A 108 43.48 23.67 -39.14
C ASP A 108 44.73 22.87 -38.68
N GLY A 109 44.58 21.55 -38.44
CA GLY A 109 45.62 20.68 -37.90
C GLY A 109 45.78 20.73 -36.38
N SER A 110 45.04 21.58 -35.66
CA SER A 110 45.10 21.67 -34.21
C SER A 110 44.30 20.55 -33.53
N LYS A 111 44.74 20.09 -32.35
CA LYS A 111 43.96 19.16 -31.53
C LYS A 111 42.94 19.93 -30.68
N ALA A 112 41.68 19.52 -30.75
CA ALA A 112 40.59 20.12 -30.00
C ALA A 112 40.79 19.98 -28.48
N LYS A 113 40.38 20.98 -27.69
CA LYS A 113 40.46 20.97 -26.22
C LYS A 113 39.37 21.82 -25.57
N SER A 114 38.72 21.29 -24.54
CA SER A 114 37.64 21.95 -23.78
C SER A 114 36.53 22.52 -24.67
N GLU A 115 36.20 21.82 -25.76
CA GLU A 115 35.28 22.30 -26.80
C GLU A 115 34.35 21.20 -27.29
N TRP A 116 33.15 21.60 -27.74
CA TRP A 116 32.19 20.72 -28.40
C TRP A 116 32.48 20.65 -29.90
N ILE A 117 32.56 19.44 -30.44
CA ILE A 117 32.69 19.20 -31.88
C ILE A 117 31.48 18.42 -32.40
N PHE A 118 31.07 18.71 -33.64
CA PHE A 118 30.06 17.94 -34.36
C PHE A 118 30.75 17.19 -35.50
N ASP A 119 30.76 15.86 -35.42
CA ASP A 119 31.31 15.02 -36.49
C ASP A 119 30.21 14.76 -37.53
N THR A 120 30.44 15.17 -38.78
CA THR A 120 29.47 15.04 -39.88
C THR A 120 29.35 13.61 -40.40
N SER A 121 30.36 12.75 -40.16
CA SER A 121 30.38 11.33 -40.51
C SER A 121 29.48 10.54 -39.55
N TYR A 122 29.66 10.77 -38.25
CA TYR A 122 28.83 10.16 -37.20
C TYR A 122 27.49 10.88 -36.98
N LYS A 123 27.35 12.10 -37.51
CA LYS A 123 26.19 13.02 -37.34
C LYS A 123 25.86 13.26 -35.86
N ALA A 124 26.90 13.33 -35.04
CA ALA A 124 26.81 13.35 -33.58
C ALA A 124 27.71 14.43 -32.97
N TRP A 125 27.30 14.92 -31.80
CA TRP A 125 28.10 15.81 -30.96
C TRP A 125 29.00 14.99 -30.03
N PHE A 126 30.21 15.49 -29.79
CA PHE A 126 31.19 14.96 -28.85
C PHE A 126 31.77 16.15 -28.06
N TYR A 127 32.02 15.97 -26.77
CA TYR A 127 32.75 16.96 -25.97
C TYR A 127 34.21 16.51 -25.81
N ILE A 128 35.15 17.39 -26.16
CA ILE A 128 36.59 17.15 -26.01
C ILE A 128 37.08 17.83 -24.73
N LYS A 129 37.68 17.06 -23.82
CA LYS A 129 38.12 17.50 -22.49
C LYS A 129 39.42 18.31 -22.55
N ALA A 130 39.84 18.86 -21.41
CA ALA A 130 41.03 19.71 -21.29
C ALA A 130 42.36 18.97 -21.58
N ASP A 131 42.39 17.64 -21.40
CA ASP A 131 43.51 16.77 -21.80
C ASP A 131 43.55 16.52 -23.33
N GLY A 132 42.48 16.88 -24.05
CA GLY A 132 42.30 16.66 -25.49
C GLY A 132 41.56 15.37 -25.85
N ARG A 133 41.11 14.57 -24.88
CA ARG A 133 40.36 13.32 -25.14
C ARG A 133 38.87 13.56 -25.16
N TYR A 134 38.11 12.78 -25.93
CA TYR A 134 36.65 12.82 -25.85
C TYR A 134 36.13 12.34 -24.47
N ALA A 135 35.07 12.97 -23.99
CA ALA A 135 34.32 12.52 -22.82
C ALA A 135 33.44 11.31 -23.18
N GLN A 136 33.36 10.29 -22.32
CA GLN A 136 32.48 9.13 -22.53
C GLN A 136 32.05 8.44 -21.23
N LYS A 137 30.82 7.92 -21.23
CA LYS A 137 30.11 7.35 -20.06
C LYS A 137 30.02 8.34 -18.89
N GLU A 138 30.07 9.64 -19.18
CA GLU A 138 30.18 10.73 -18.20
C GLU A 138 29.30 11.92 -18.60
N TRP A 139 28.96 12.75 -17.62
CA TRP A 139 28.20 13.99 -17.83
C TRP A 139 29.14 15.16 -18.12
N HIS A 140 28.74 16.04 -19.03
CA HIS A 140 29.32 17.37 -19.20
C HIS A 140 28.20 18.42 -19.16
N GLY A 141 28.08 19.13 -18.04
CA GLY A 141 26.97 20.05 -17.82
C GLY A 141 25.63 19.34 -17.91
N ASN A 142 24.77 19.77 -18.82
CA ASN A 142 23.43 19.20 -19.01
C ASN A 142 23.37 17.99 -19.96
N TYR A 143 24.52 17.56 -20.49
CA TYR A 143 24.62 16.56 -21.56
C TYR A 143 25.30 15.29 -21.07
N TYR A 144 24.80 14.12 -21.50
CA TYR A 144 25.47 12.83 -21.25
C TYR A 144 26.22 12.35 -22.49
N LEU A 145 27.50 12.02 -22.36
CA LEU A 145 28.29 11.39 -23.42
C LEU A 145 28.27 9.87 -23.21
N LYS A 146 27.80 9.12 -24.20
CA LYS A 146 27.67 7.65 -24.14
C LYS A 146 29.02 6.96 -24.29
N ALA A 147 29.03 5.63 -24.27
CA ALA A 147 30.21 4.84 -24.66
C ALA A 147 30.66 5.22 -26.08
N GLY A 148 31.97 5.45 -26.28
CA GLY A 148 32.48 5.97 -27.55
C GLY A 148 32.21 7.45 -27.81
N GLY A 149 31.71 8.20 -26.82
CA GLY A 149 31.70 9.67 -26.82
C GLY A 149 30.49 10.37 -27.45
N TYR A 150 29.62 9.62 -28.13
CA TYR A 150 28.39 10.15 -28.72
C TYR A 150 27.48 10.79 -27.67
N MET A 151 27.15 12.08 -27.82
CA MET A 151 26.13 12.75 -26.99
C MET A 151 24.78 12.03 -27.13
N ALA A 152 24.11 11.79 -25.99
CA ALA A 152 22.77 11.23 -25.95
C ALA A 152 21.69 12.27 -26.33
N LYS A 153 20.66 11.85 -27.08
CA LYS A 153 19.58 12.72 -27.58
C LYS A 153 18.31 11.93 -27.94
N ASN A 154 17.15 12.42 -27.51
CA ASN A 154 15.84 11.75 -27.61
C ASN A 154 15.83 10.32 -27.02
N GLU A 155 16.63 10.07 -25.99
CA GLU A 155 16.86 8.71 -25.48
C GLU A 155 17.02 8.66 -23.96
N TRP A 156 16.76 7.45 -23.42
CA TRP A 156 16.94 7.13 -22.01
C TRP A 156 18.39 6.75 -21.71
N VAL A 157 18.92 7.28 -20.62
CA VAL A 157 20.21 6.87 -20.03
C VAL A 157 19.97 6.40 -18.60
N TYR A 158 20.52 5.24 -18.24
CA TYR A 158 20.64 4.80 -16.86
C TYR A 158 22.06 5.03 -16.38
N ASP A 159 22.24 5.86 -15.36
CA ASP A 159 23.54 6.11 -14.74
C ASP A 159 23.72 5.24 -13.49
N ASN A 160 24.75 4.38 -13.50
CA ASN A 160 25.06 3.48 -12.39
C ASN A 160 25.57 4.22 -11.14
N ASN A 161 26.16 5.41 -11.29
CA ASN A 161 26.64 6.22 -10.17
C ASN A 161 25.45 6.81 -9.39
N TYR A 162 24.47 7.35 -10.12
CA TYR A 162 23.24 7.93 -9.56
C TYR A 162 22.12 6.91 -9.32
N LYS A 163 22.26 5.69 -9.84
CA LYS A 163 21.28 4.58 -9.79
C LYS A 163 19.88 5.00 -10.29
N SER A 164 19.87 5.87 -11.30
CA SER A 164 18.69 6.58 -11.78
C SER A 164 18.62 6.55 -13.31
N TRP A 165 17.39 6.59 -13.80
CA TRP A 165 17.11 6.92 -15.20
C TRP A 165 17.05 8.44 -15.37
N PHE A 166 17.51 8.88 -16.53
CA PHE A 166 17.47 10.23 -17.07
C PHE A 166 16.99 10.14 -18.51
N TYR A 167 16.37 11.20 -19.03
CA TYR A 167 16.00 11.30 -20.44
C TYR A 167 16.64 12.54 -21.05
N LEU A 168 17.34 12.36 -22.16
CA LEU A 168 17.97 13.45 -22.91
C LEU A 168 17.02 13.90 -24.01
N LYS A 169 16.70 15.18 -24.04
CA LYS A 169 15.72 15.81 -24.93
C LYS A 169 16.27 15.99 -26.35
N ALA A 170 15.50 16.65 -27.23
CA ALA A 170 15.84 16.86 -28.63
C ALA A 170 17.05 17.80 -28.87
N ASP A 171 17.47 18.56 -27.86
CA ASP A 171 18.70 19.35 -27.83
C ASP A 171 19.90 18.58 -27.24
N GLY A 172 19.66 17.42 -26.61
CA GLY A 172 20.66 16.64 -25.87
C GLY A 172 20.75 16.97 -24.38
N SER A 173 20.02 17.97 -23.88
CA SER A 173 19.96 18.32 -22.46
C SER A 173 19.08 17.33 -21.69
N TYR A 174 19.41 17.04 -20.43
CA TYR A 174 18.51 16.23 -19.59
C TYR A 174 17.19 16.97 -19.30
N ALA A 175 16.10 16.22 -19.22
CA ALA A 175 14.82 16.73 -18.74
C ALA A 175 14.89 17.01 -17.24
N GLU A 176 14.45 18.17 -16.76
CA GLU A 176 14.49 18.59 -15.35
C GLU A 176 13.24 19.37 -14.94
N GLN A 177 12.68 19.05 -13.78
CA GLN A 177 11.49 19.69 -13.18
C GLN A 177 10.29 19.77 -14.15
N GLU A 178 10.18 18.79 -15.05
CA GLU A 178 9.26 18.81 -16.19
C GLU A 178 8.63 17.44 -16.46
N TRP A 179 7.47 17.47 -17.11
CA TRP A 179 6.79 16.29 -17.65
C TRP A 179 7.18 16.06 -19.11
N GLN A 180 7.49 14.81 -19.46
CA GLN A 180 7.83 14.39 -20.82
C GLN A 180 6.96 13.20 -21.24
N LYS A 181 6.41 13.25 -22.45
CA LYS A 181 5.59 12.17 -23.02
C LYS A 181 6.43 11.31 -23.95
N ILE A 182 6.89 10.16 -23.45
CA ILE A 182 7.86 9.30 -24.13
C ILE A 182 7.18 7.98 -24.46
N ASN A 183 7.20 7.60 -25.75
CA ASN A 183 6.53 6.39 -26.27
C ASN A 183 5.06 6.25 -25.81
N GLY A 184 4.33 7.37 -25.81
CA GLY A 184 2.92 7.46 -25.43
C GLY A 184 2.64 7.61 -23.93
N LYS A 185 3.60 7.27 -23.05
CA LYS A 185 3.46 7.36 -21.59
C LYS A 185 4.04 8.67 -21.04
N TRP A 186 3.47 9.17 -19.95
CA TRP A 186 3.99 10.35 -19.25
C TRP A 186 4.99 9.95 -18.17
N TYR A 187 6.07 10.72 -18.08
CA TYR A 187 7.14 10.59 -17.09
C TYR A 187 7.43 11.97 -16.50
N TYR A 188 7.75 12.05 -15.22
CA TYR A 188 8.21 13.28 -14.58
C TYR A 188 9.67 13.19 -14.16
N PHE A 189 10.42 14.25 -14.43
CA PHE A 189 11.82 14.39 -14.06
C PHE A 189 11.94 15.42 -12.94
N LYS A 190 12.55 15.02 -11.83
CA LYS A 190 12.75 15.89 -10.65
C LYS A 190 13.91 16.86 -10.91
N LYS A 191 14.23 17.67 -9.90
CA LYS A 191 15.46 18.47 -9.88
C LYS A 191 16.69 17.58 -10.13
N TRP A 192 17.67 18.10 -10.89
CA TRP A 192 18.84 17.39 -11.41
C TRP A 192 18.51 16.19 -12.31
N GLY A 193 17.32 16.14 -12.91
CA GLY A 193 16.94 15.16 -13.94
C GLY A 193 16.67 13.73 -13.46
N TYR A 194 16.59 13.49 -12.15
CA TYR A 194 16.22 12.17 -11.61
C TYR A 194 14.76 11.83 -11.95
N MET A 195 14.53 10.79 -12.74
CA MET A 195 13.17 10.27 -13.01
C MET A 195 12.43 9.95 -11.69
N ALA A 196 11.19 10.42 -11.56
CA ALA A 196 10.30 10.01 -10.47
C ALA A 196 9.79 8.58 -10.70
N LYS A 197 9.73 7.76 -9.65
CA LYS A 197 9.20 6.39 -9.66
C LYS A 197 8.75 5.98 -8.26
N SER A 198 7.71 5.16 -8.16
CA SER A 198 7.03 4.77 -6.93
C SER A 198 6.73 5.96 -5.99
N GLN A 199 6.21 7.07 -6.55
CA GLN A 199 5.93 8.29 -5.79
C GLN A 199 4.87 9.18 -6.46
N TRP A 200 4.26 10.04 -5.65
CA TRP A 200 3.45 11.16 -6.11
C TRP A 200 4.27 12.29 -6.75
N GLN A 201 3.61 13.07 -7.60
CA GLN A 201 4.04 14.38 -8.11
C GLN A 201 2.78 15.24 -8.33
N GLY A 202 2.42 16.05 -7.34
CA GLY A 202 1.09 16.66 -7.32
C GLY A 202 0.01 15.58 -7.29
N ASP A 203 -1.06 15.75 -8.08
CA ASP A 203 -2.20 14.81 -8.10
C ASP A 203 -1.95 13.51 -8.87
N TYR A 204 -0.73 13.29 -9.38
CA TYR A 204 -0.35 12.16 -10.23
C TYR A 204 0.60 11.21 -9.51
N PHE A 205 0.47 9.89 -9.71
CA PHE A 205 1.42 8.89 -9.21
C PHE A 205 2.25 8.27 -10.34
N LEU A 206 3.56 8.15 -10.12
CA LEU A 206 4.51 7.47 -11.01
C LEU A 206 4.79 6.07 -10.47
N ASN A 207 4.55 5.03 -11.28
CA ASN A 207 4.77 3.64 -10.89
C ASN A 207 6.27 3.26 -10.77
N GLY A 208 6.59 2.00 -10.50
CA GLY A 208 7.98 1.55 -10.29
C GLY A 208 8.90 1.70 -11.52
N GLN A 209 8.31 1.79 -12.71
CA GLN A 209 8.98 2.07 -13.99
C GLN A 209 9.00 3.57 -14.33
N GLY A 210 8.48 4.43 -13.45
CA GLY A 210 8.42 5.88 -13.58
C GLY A 210 7.32 6.43 -14.49
N ALA A 211 6.47 5.56 -15.04
CA ALA A 211 5.34 5.98 -15.86
C ALA A 211 4.15 6.39 -14.98
N MET A 212 3.44 7.43 -15.38
CA MET A 212 2.19 7.88 -14.77
C MET A 212 1.12 6.78 -14.83
N MET A 213 0.47 6.48 -13.70
CA MET A 213 -0.65 5.55 -13.62
C MET A 213 -1.94 6.19 -14.17
N GLN A 214 -2.77 5.41 -14.88
CA GLN A 214 -4.01 5.89 -15.51
C GLN A 214 -5.08 4.79 -15.56
N ASN A 215 -6.27 5.06 -15.02
CA ASN A 215 -7.37 4.11 -14.79
C ASN A 215 -7.02 2.94 -13.83
N GLU A 216 -6.08 3.16 -12.91
CA GLU A 216 -5.48 2.13 -12.06
C GLU A 216 -5.70 2.43 -10.56
N TRP A 217 -5.89 1.38 -9.78
CA TRP A 217 -5.89 1.45 -8.31
C TRP A 217 -4.48 1.57 -7.75
N LEU A 218 -4.34 2.34 -6.68
CA LEU A 218 -3.13 2.47 -5.88
C LEU A 218 -3.48 2.31 -4.40
N TYR A 219 -2.81 1.40 -3.70
CA TYR A 219 -2.72 1.45 -2.25
C TYR A 219 -1.41 2.13 -1.86
N ASP A 220 -1.48 3.17 -1.04
CA ASP A 220 -0.29 3.86 -0.53
C ASP A 220 -0.14 3.64 0.99
N PRO A 221 0.84 2.82 1.44
CA PRO A 221 1.11 2.60 2.86
C PRO A 221 1.47 3.87 3.65
N THR A 222 1.85 4.96 2.98
CA THR A 222 2.11 6.27 3.61
C THR A 222 0.82 6.90 4.15
N TYR A 223 -0.32 6.58 3.53
CA TYR A 223 -1.64 7.11 3.86
C TYR A 223 -2.62 6.04 4.37
N SER A 224 -2.19 4.77 4.42
CA SER A 224 -2.98 3.59 4.79
C SER A 224 -4.33 3.50 4.07
N SER A 225 -4.38 3.85 2.78
CA SER A 225 -5.63 3.97 2.04
C SER A 225 -5.47 3.68 0.55
N TYR A 226 -6.61 3.43 -0.10
CA TYR A 226 -6.73 3.26 -1.54
C TYR A 226 -7.07 4.58 -2.23
N PHE A 227 -6.47 4.76 -3.39
CA PHE A 227 -6.67 5.86 -4.33
C PHE A 227 -6.94 5.26 -5.71
N TYR A 228 -7.67 5.99 -6.57
CA TYR A 228 -7.85 5.60 -7.97
C TYR A 228 -7.36 6.71 -8.89
N LEU A 229 -6.38 6.41 -9.74
CA LEU A 229 -5.86 7.35 -10.75
C LEU A 229 -6.76 7.28 -11.98
N LYS A 230 -7.35 8.41 -12.38
CA LYS A 230 -8.30 8.51 -13.49
C LYS A 230 -7.65 8.36 -14.87
N SER A 231 -8.45 8.45 -15.92
CA SER A 231 -8.00 8.47 -17.32
C SER A 231 -7.06 9.62 -17.66
N ASP A 232 -7.18 10.77 -16.97
CA ASP A 232 -6.25 11.91 -17.06
C ASP A 232 -4.96 11.71 -16.22
N GLY A 233 -4.92 10.69 -15.36
CA GLY A 233 -3.82 10.37 -14.46
C GLY A 233 -3.89 11.02 -13.07
N SER A 234 -4.82 11.94 -12.82
CA SER A 234 -4.99 12.53 -11.48
C SER A 234 -5.81 11.59 -10.59
N TYR A 235 -5.55 11.57 -9.28
CA TYR A 235 -6.40 10.83 -8.34
C TYR A 235 -7.85 11.35 -8.36
N ALA A 236 -8.82 10.46 -8.12
CA ALA A 236 -10.22 10.82 -7.94
C ALA A 236 -10.42 11.50 -6.57
N ASN A 237 -11.14 12.62 -6.52
CA ASN A 237 -11.22 13.49 -5.34
C ASN A 237 -12.62 14.09 -5.19
N GLU A 238 -13.20 14.06 -3.98
CA GLU A 238 -14.55 14.56 -3.63
C GLU A 238 -15.65 14.16 -4.64
N GLN A 239 -15.65 12.91 -5.12
CA GLN A 239 -16.53 12.44 -6.20
C GLN A 239 -16.79 10.93 -6.21
N TRP A 240 -17.88 10.54 -6.89
CA TRP A 240 -18.18 9.15 -7.26
C TRP A 240 -17.42 8.71 -8.52
N GLN A 241 -16.96 7.46 -8.54
CA GLN A 241 -16.33 6.84 -9.71
C GLN A 241 -16.87 5.42 -9.90
N LYS A 242 -17.24 5.07 -11.13
CA LYS A 242 -17.60 3.70 -11.51
C LYS A 242 -16.36 2.98 -12.02
N ILE A 243 -16.07 1.80 -11.47
CA ILE A 243 -14.87 0.99 -11.75
C ILE A 243 -15.32 -0.48 -11.82
N ASP A 244 -15.01 -1.17 -12.91
CA ASP A 244 -15.38 -2.58 -13.16
C ASP A 244 -16.86 -2.92 -12.85
N GLY A 245 -17.75 -1.99 -13.22
CA GLY A 245 -19.20 -2.10 -13.01
C GLY A 245 -19.71 -1.67 -11.63
N LYS A 246 -18.82 -1.52 -10.64
CA LYS A 246 -19.14 -1.14 -9.26
C LYS A 246 -18.95 0.37 -9.02
N TRP A 247 -19.66 0.91 -8.02
CA TRP A 247 -19.51 2.31 -7.60
C TRP A 247 -18.65 2.43 -6.35
N TYR A 248 -17.79 3.45 -6.34
CA TYR A 248 -16.90 3.83 -5.25
C TYR A 248 -17.00 5.35 -5.04
N TYR A 249 -16.88 5.82 -3.80
CA TYR A 249 -16.76 7.25 -3.50
C TYR A 249 -15.34 7.58 -3.03
N PHE A 250 -14.79 8.69 -3.50
CA PHE A 250 -13.49 9.20 -3.09
C PHE A 250 -13.69 10.52 -2.33
N LYS A 251 -13.19 10.54 -1.10
CA LYS A 251 -13.28 11.68 -0.18
C LYS A 251 -12.28 12.76 -0.56
N LYS A 252 -12.24 13.82 0.24
CA LYS A 252 -11.26 14.90 0.09
C LYS A 252 -9.84 14.37 0.21
N TRP A 253 -8.95 14.83 -0.68
CA TRP A 253 -7.59 14.31 -0.89
C TRP A 253 -7.52 12.90 -1.47
N GLY A 254 -8.65 12.36 -1.96
CA GLY A 254 -8.68 11.10 -2.72
C GLY A 254 -8.63 9.80 -1.92
N TYR A 255 -8.76 9.85 -0.60
CA TYR A 255 -8.99 8.66 0.22
C TYR A 255 -10.29 7.97 -0.24
N MET A 256 -10.23 6.70 -0.63
CA MET A 256 -11.42 5.88 -0.85
C MET A 256 -12.29 5.86 0.41
N ALA A 257 -13.60 6.02 0.26
CA ALA A 257 -14.55 5.79 1.34
C ALA A 257 -14.79 4.28 1.52
N GLN A 258 -14.75 3.80 2.75
CA GLN A 258 -14.94 2.39 3.12
C GLN A 258 -15.48 2.27 4.54
N ASP A 259 -16.35 1.30 4.75
CA ASP A 259 -17.08 1.06 6.01
C ASP A 259 -17.77 2.32 6.57
N GLU A 260 -18.35 3.14 5.69
CA GLU A 260 -18.91 4.45 6.07
C GLU A 260 -20.07 4.92 5.19
N TRP A 261 -20.85 5.86 5.74
CA TRP A 261 -21.95 6.53 5.06
C TRP A 261 -21.47 7.74 4.25
N HIS A 262 -21.94 7.85 3.01
CA HIS A 262 -21.86 9.09 2.23
C HIS A 262 -23.29 9.51 1.83
N GLY A 263 -23.90 10.40 2.61
CA GLY A 263 -25.31 10.77 2.43
C GLY A 263 -26.22 9.56 2.62
N ASN A 264 -27.07 9.26 1.63
CA ASN A 264 -27.99 8.13 1.67
C ASN A 264 -27.38 6.81 1.16
N TYR A 265 -26.08 6.79 0.84
CA TYR A 265 -25.35 5.63 0.32
C TYR A 265 -24.40 5.10 1.40
N TYR A 266 -24.23 3.78 1.46
CA TYR A 266 -23.19 3.15 2.29
C TYR A 266 -22.08 2.57 1.42
N LEU A 267 -20.83 2.79 1.80
CA LEU A 267 -19.65 2.17 1.21
C LEU A 267 -19.21 1.03 2.13
N THR A 268 -19.23 -0.20 1.64
CA THR A 268 -18.79 -1.39 2.39
C THR A 268 -17.30 -1.34 2.75
N GLU A 269 -16.83 -2.27 3.60
CA GLU A 269 -15.39 -2.50 3.87
C GLU A 269 -14.53 -2.54 2.60
N SER A 270 -15.09 -3.05 1.48
CA SER A 270 -14.42 -3.15 0.19
C SER A 270 -14.40 -1.84 -0.64
N GLY A 271 -14.92 -0.74 -0.08
CA GLY A 271 -15.16 0.54 -0.74
C GLY A 271 -16.34 0.55 -1.73
N VAL A 272 -16.94 -0.62 -1.99
CA VAL A 272 -18.06 -0.78 -2.93
C VAL A 272 -19.35 -0.28 -2.30
N MET A 273 -20.09 0.54 -3.04
CA MET A 273 -21.44 0.99 -2.70
C MET A 273 -22.41 -0.18 -2.49
N ALA A 274 -23.15 -0.17 -1.39
CA ALA A 274 -24.17 -1.16 -1.08
C ALA A 274 -25.40 -1.06 -2.01
N THR A 275 -25.97 -2.21 -2.37
CA THR A 275 -27.20 -2.37 -3.17
C THR A 275 -27.92 -3.64 -2.71
N GLY A 276 -29.25 -3.63 -2.59
CA GLY A 276 -30.00 -4.74 -1.98
C GLY A 276 -29.94 -4.71 -0.45
N GLU A 277 -30.02 -5.87 0.21
CA GLU A 277 -29.93 -5.97 1.67
C GLU A 277 -28.47 -6.00 2.17
N LEU A 278 -28.19 -5.25 3.24
CA LEU A 278 -26.97 -5.31 4.05
C LEU A 278 -27.35 -5.34 5.53
N ILE A 279 -26.61 -6.06 6.37
CA ILE A 279 -26.85 -6.15 7.81
C ILE A 279 -25.58 -5.75 8.56
N MET A 280 -25.71 -4.74 9.44
CA MET A 280 -24.65 -4.14 10.25
C MET A 280 -25.28 -3.46 11.48
N ASP A 281 -24.57 -3.36 12.60
CA ASP A 281 -25.10 -2.82 13.88
C ASP A 281 -26.46 -3.43 14.30
N ASP A 282 -26.56 -4.76 14.30
CA ASP A 282 -27.80 -5.54 14.54
C ASP A 282 -29.01 -5.05 13.71
N THR A 283 -28.77 -4.41 12.57
CA THR A 283 -29.77 -3.71 11.78
C THR A 283 -29.69 -4.08 10.31
N ARG A 284 -30.83 -4.41 9.71
CA ARG A 284 -30.96 -4.56 8.26
C ARG A 284 -31.19 -3.20 7.61
N TYR A 285 -30.42 -2.93 6.56
CA TYR A 285 -30.55 -1.79 5.68
C TYR A 285 -30.88 -2.29 4.27
N THR A 286 -31.93 -1.76 3.67
CA THR A 286 -32.36 -2.12 2.31
C THR A 286 -32.05 -0.95 1.38
N PHE A 287 -31.15 -1.17 0.42
CA PHE A 287 -30.71 -0.19 -0.57
C PHE A 287 -31.31 -0.50 -1.96
N ALA A 288 -31.52 0.52 -2.78
CA ALA A 288 -31.88 0.32 -4.18
C ALA A 288 -30.72 -0.23 -5.03
N ASP A 289 -31.03 -0.65 -6.26
CA ASP A 289 -30.02 -0.95 -7.30
C ASP A 289 -29.17 0.29 -7.67
N SER A 290 -29.72 1.49 -7.46
CA SER A 290 -29.03 2.78 -7.56
C SER A 290 -28.22 3.15 -6.30
N GLY A 291 -28.38 2.40 -5.20
CA GLY A 291 -27.57 2.52 -3.98
C GLY A 291 -28.12 3.43 -2.87
N GLU A 292 -29.22 4.14 -3.07
CA GLU A 292 -29.80 4.93 -1.97
C GLU A 292 -30.61 4.03 -1.02
N LEU A 293 -30.40 4.24 0.27
CA LEU A 293 -31.18 3.63 1.35
C LEU A 293 -32.69 3.83 1.14
N LYS A 294 -33.44 2.76 1.32
CA LYS A 294 -34.92 2.72 1.27
C LYS A 294 -35.53 2.41 2.63
N GLU A 295 -34.94 1.50 3.40
CA GLU A 295 -35.48 1.05 4.69
C GLU A 295 -34.36 0.73 5.70
N LYS A 296 -34.60 0.98 6.98
CA LYS A 296 -33.78 0.55 8.13
C LYS A 296 -34.65 -0.23 9.12
N LYS A 297 -34.43 -1.54 9.26
CA LYS A 297 -35.13 -2.43 10.21
C LYS A 297 -34.15 -2.97 11.25
N ALA A 298 -34.26 -2.49 12.49
CA ALA A 298 -33.56 -3.11 13.63
C ALA A 298 -33.97 -4.57 13.79
N LEU A 299 -33.01 -5.47 14.01
CA LEU A 299 -33.22 -6.90 14.18
C LEU A 299 -33.06 -7.31 15.66
N ASN A 300 -33.54 -8.50 16.01
CA ASN A 300 -33.37 -9.08 17.35
C ASN A 300 -32.40 -10.27 17.28
N VAL A 301 -31.17 -9.96 16.85
CA VAL A 301 -30.10 -10.90 16.48
C VAL A 301 -28.91 -10.80 17.45
N GLY A 302 -27.82 -11.51 17.18
CA GLY A 302 -26.66 -11.55 18.06
C GLY A 302 -26.98 -12.28 19.37
N TRP A 303 -26.43 -11.79 20.48
CA TRP A 303 -26.54 -12.43 21.80
C TRP A 303 -27.75 -11.91 22.60
N VAL A 304 -28.88 -12.61 22.49
CA VAL A 304 -30.17 -12.18 23.02
C VAL A 304 -30.57 -12.95 24.28
N TYR A 305 -30.98 -12.24 25.32
CA TYR A 305 -31.65 -12.84 26.49
C TYR A 305 -33.16 -12.94 26.26
N ARG A 306 -33.72 -14.15 26.38
CA ARG A 306 -35.18 -14.42 26.29
C ARG A 306 -35.58 -15.31 27.46
N ASN A 307 -36.60 -14.91 28.23
CA ASN A 307 -37.13 -15.63 29.39
C ASN A 307 -36.07 -16.04 30.46
N GLY A 308 -34.98 -15.28 30.61
CA GLY A 308 -33.88 -15.57 31.54
C GLY A 308 -32.76 -16.44 30.96
N HIS A 309 -32.96 -17.04 29.78
CA HIS A 309 -31.96 -17.82 29.05
C HIS A 309 -31.28 -16.94 27.98
N ARG A 310 -30.02 -17.23 27.62
CA ARG A 310 -29.25 -16.50 26.60
C ARG A 310 -29.08 -17.37 25.35
N TYR A 311 -29.37 -16.80 24.18
CA TYR A 311 -29.28 -17.47 22.89
C TYR A 311 -28.41 -16.66 21.93
N PHE A 312 -27.89 -17.30 20.89
CA PHE A 312 -27.35 -16.61 19.72
C PHE A 312 -28.32 -16.73 18.54
N PHE A 313 -28.59 -15.62 17.88
CA PHE A 313 -29.37 -15.54 16.64
C PHE A 313 -28.49 -14.96 15.53
N ASN A 314 -28.44 -15.63 14.38
CA ASN A 314 -27.71 -15.13 13.21
C ASN A 314 -28.46 -13.97 12.55
N HIS A 315 -27.88 -13.34 11.51
CA HIS A 315 -28.49 -12.18 10.87
C HIS A 315 -29.75 -12.51 10.03
N ARG A 316 -30.06 -13.80 9.82
CA ARG A 316 -31.36 -14.27 9.28
C ARG A 316 -32.46 -14.39 10.34
N GLU A 317 -32.17 -14.02 11.59
CA GLU A 317 -33.05 -14.20 12.75
C GLU A 317 -33.23 -15.68 13.15
N GLU A 318 -32.32 -16.57 12.72
CA GLU A 318 -32.31 -18.01 13.03
C GLU A 318 -31.47 -18.32 14.29
N GLN A 319 -31.94 -19.20 15.17
CA GLN A 319 -31.21 -19.59 16.37
C GLN A 319 -30.04 -20.54 16.04
N VAL A 320 -28.83 -20.24 16.54
CA VAL A 320 -27.69 -21.16 16.48
C VAL A 320 -27.51 -21.86 17.83
N GLY A 321 -27.51 -23.19 17.82
CA GLY A 321 -27.37 -23.98 19.05
C GLY A 321 -28.59 -23.91 19.96
N THR A 322 -28.34 -23.80 21.26
CA THR A 322 -29.35 -23.82 22.33
C THR A 322 -29.11 -22.67 23.32
N ASP A 323 -29.83 -22.65 24.45
CA ASP A 323 -29.55 -21.76 25.59
C ASP A 323 -28.17 -22.00 26.25
N ARG A 324 -27.46 -23.06 25.82
CA ARG A 324 -26.09 -23.39 26.24
C ARG A 324 -25.02 -22.87 25.27
N ALA A 325 -25.41 -22.11 24.24
CA ALA A 325 -24.47 -21.50 23.31
C ALA A 325 -23.49 -20.57 24.04
N LYS A 326 -22.20 -20.71 23.73
CA LYS A 326 -21.09 -20.00 24.39
C LYS A 326 -20.56 -18.89 23.49
N LYS A 327 -20.35 -17.69 24.02
CA LYS A 327 -19.59 -16.61 23.35
C LYS A 327 -18.11 -16.88 23.61
N VAL A 328 -17.38 -17.21 22.57
CA VAL A 328 -15.93 -17.42 22.63
C VAL A 328 -15.26 -16.35 21.78
N ILE A 329 -14.30 -15.63 22.35
CA ILE A 329 -13.49 -14.67 21.59
C ILE A 329 -12.14 -15.29 21.25
N ASP A 330 -11.46 -14.77 20.25
CA ASP A 330 -10.04 -15.08 20.03
C ASP A 330 -9.19 -13.82 19.99
N VAL A 331 -7.93 -13.96 20.45
CA VAL A 331 -7.05 -12.81 20.73
C VAL A 331 -5.58 -13.07 20.42
N SER A 332 -4.88 -11.99 20.11
CA SER A 332 -3.45 -11.94 19.79
C SER A 332 -2.83 -10.60 20.24
N GLU A 333 -1.53 -10.39 20.00
CA GLU A 333 -0.90 -9.08 20.16
C GLU A 333 -1.57 -7.95 19.34
N HIS A 334 -2.36 -8.27 18.30
CA HIS A 334 -3.04 -7.26 17.47
C HIS A 334 -4.16 -6.53 18.24
N ASN A 335 -4.80 -7.18 19.21
CA ASN A 335 -5.75 -6.55 20.12
C ASN A 335 -5.04 -5.79 21.28
N GLY A 336 -3.71 -5.94 21.37
CA GLY A 336 -2.84 -5.30 22.35
C GLY A 336 -3.00 -5.81 23.79
N ARG A 337 -2.46 -5.03 24.72
CA ARG A 337 -2.41 -5.37 26.16
C ARG A 337 -3.80 -5.29 26.81
N ILE A 338 -4.49 -6.41 26.94
CA ILE A 338 -5.79 -6.52 27.64
C ILE A 338 -5.58 -6.40 29.16
N SER A 339 -5.72 -5.19 29.70
CA SER A 339 -5.30 -4.85 31.08
C SER A 339 -6.24 -5.35 32.18
N ASP A 340 -7.50 -5.69 31.85
CA ASP A 340 -8.47 -6.24 32.80
C ASP A 340 -9.29 -7.36 32.15
N TRP A 341 -8.71 -8.55 32.15
CA TRP A 341 -9.34 -9.79 31.70
C TRP A 341 -10.65 -10.11 32.44
N LYS A 342 -10.80 -9.72 33.72
CA LYS A 342 -12.03 -9.98 34.47
C LYS A 342 -13.17 -9.08 33.94
N LYS A 343 -12.89 -7.80 33.70
CA LYS A 343 -13.84 -6.87 33.08
C LYS A 343 -14.26 -7.34 31.69
N VAL A 344 -13.32 -7.76 30.85
CA VAL A 344 -13.60 -8.29 29.50
C VAL A 344 -14.57 -9.46 29.54
N ILE A 345 -14.34 -10.44 30.42
CA ILE A 345 -15.22 -11.59 30.58
C ILE A 345 -16.61 -11.17 31.09
N GLN A 346 -16.67 -10.34 32.14
CA GLN A 346 -17.92 -10.03 32.84
C GLN A 346 -18.82 -9.01 32.12
N GLU A 347 -18.28 -7.95 31.53
CA GLU A 347 -19.09 -6.88 30.91
C GLU A 347 -19.58 -7.20 29.49
N ASN A 348 -18.99 -8.21 28.85
CA ASN A 348 -19.33 -8.63 27.48
C ASN A 348 -20.00 -10.03 27.42
N GLY A 349 -20.05 -10.74 28.55
CA GLY A 349 -20.64 -12.07 28.67
C GLY A 349 -19.89 -13.14 27.86
N VAL A 350 -18.56 -13.19 28.00
CA VAL A 350 -17.69 -14.13 27.28
C VAL A 350 -17.47 -15.39 28.14
N ASP A 351 -17.64 -16.56 27.53
CA ASP A 351 -17.57 -17.89 28.17
C ASP A 351 -16.23 -18.61 27.88
N GLY A 352 -15.40 -18.07 26.99
CA GLY A 352 -14.11 -18.66 26.65
C GLY A 352 -13.24 -17.77 25.76
N VAL A 353 -11.95 -18.09 25.69
CA VAL A 353 -10.94 -17.39 24.88
C VAL A 353 -10.11 -18.38 24.08
N ILE A 354 -9.82 -18.14 22.80
CA ILE A 354 -8.75 -18.86 22.07
C ILE A 354 -7.56 -17.89 21.91
N VAL A 355 -6.40 -18.22 22.51
CA VAL A 355 -5.23 -17.33 22.52
C VAL A 355 -4.24 -17.72 21.42
N ARG A 356 -3.78 -16.75 20.62
CA ARG A 356 -2.73 -17.00 19.63
C ARG A 356 -1.39 -17.34 20.32
N LEU A 357 -0.82 -18.49 19.98
CA LEU A 357 0.54 -18.90 20.33
C LEU A 357 1.59 -18.08 19.57
N GLY A 358 1.23 -17.68 18.36
CA GLY A 358 2.04 -16.96 17.40
C GLY A 358 1.78 -17.49 16.00
N TYR A 359 2.82 -17.58 15.21
CA TYR A 359 2.83 -18.22 13.89
C TYR A 359 4.10 -19.08 13.74
N SER A 360 4.21 -19.85 12.66
CA SER A 360 5.38 -20.72 12.41
C SER A 360 6.72 -20.00 12.65
N GLY A 361 7.47 -20.46 13.65
CA GLY A 361 8.78 -19.93 14.05
C GLY A 361 8.78 -18.68 14.95
N VAL A 362 7.62 -18.09 15.28
CA VAL A 362 7.51 -16.85 16.07
C VAL A 362 6.41 -16.94 17.14
N GLU A 363 6.75 -16.51 18.35
CA GLU A 363 5.83 -16.44 19.50
C GLU A 363 5.09 -15.09 19.55
N ASP A 364 3.79 -15.10 19.87
CA ASP A 364 2.97 -13.89 20.01
C ASP A 364 3.40 -13.04 21.23
N LYS A 365 3.53 -11.73 21.05
CA LYS A 365 4.09 -10.82 22.08
C LYS A 365 3.26 -10.74 23.36
N GLU A 366 1.95 -11.02 23.32
CA GLU A 366 1.07 -10.94 24.50
C GLU A 366 0.71 -12.33 25.08
N LEU A 367 1.07 -13.44 24.40
CA LEU A 367 0.83 -14.82 24.87
C LEU A 367 1.19 -15.01 26.34
N ALA A 368 2.42 -14.62 26.71
CA ALA A 368 2.95 -14.82 28.05
C ALA A 368 2.08 -14.21 29.15
N TYR A 369 1.47 -13.05 28.88
CA TYR A 369 0.62 -12.33 29.83
C TYR A 369 -0.83 -12.80 29.78
N ASN A 370 -1.38 -13.01 28.57
CA ASN A 370 -2.73 -13.53 28.41
C ASN A 370 -2.87 -14.89 29.12
N ILE A 371 -1.92 -15.81 28.91
CA ILE A 371 -1.93 -17.11 29.59
C ILE A 371 -1.72 -16.99 31.11
N GLN A 372 -0.87 -16.06 31.56
CA GLN A 372 -0.71 -15.78 33.00
C GLN A 372 -2.05 -15.36 33.62
N GLU A 373 -2.75 -14.40 33.04
CA GLU A 373 -3.97 -13.83 33.61
C GLU A 373 -5.17 -14.76 33.48
N LEU A 374 -5.32 -15.48 32.37
CA LEU A 374 -6.36 -16.50 32.19
C LEU A 374 -6.19 -17.64 33.20
N ASN A 375 -4.95 -18.14 33.41
CA ASN A 375 -4.64 -19.10 34.47
C ASN A 375 -4.91 -18.52 35.87
N ARG A 376 -4.53 -17.26 36.14
CA ARG A 376 -4.71 -16.58 37.44
C ARG A 376 -6.19 -16.36 37.79
N LEU A 377 -7.04 -16.15 36.79
CA LEU A 377 -8.48 -15.88 36.94
C LEU A 377 -9.36 -17.13 36.78
N GLY A 378 -8.80 -18.26 36.33
CA GLY A 378 -9.56 -19.50 36.06
C GLY A 378 -10.50 -19.38 34.86
N ILE A 379 -10.19 -18.50 33.90
CA ILE A 379 -11.01 -18.28 32.71
C ILE A 379 -10.80 -19.47 31.75
N PRO A 380 -11.85 -20.10 31.19
CA PRO A 380 -11.69 -21.18 30.23
C PRO A 380 -11.03 -20.69 28.93
N TYR A 381 -9.97 -21.36 28.47
CA TYR A 381 -9.32 -21.01 27.20
C TYR A 381 -8.83 -22.20 26.37
N GLY A 382 -8.64 -21.95 25.08
CA GLY A 382 -7.90 -22.78 24.11
C GLY A 382 -6.78 -21.95 23.49
N VAL A 383 -6.10 -22.50 22.50
CA VAL A 383 -4.99 -21.79 21.81
C VAL A 383 -4.93 -22.10 20.33
N TYR A 384 -4.37 -21.20 19.51
CA TYR A 384 -4.15 -21.43 18.08
C TYR A 384 -2.74 -21.06 17.60
N LEU A 385 -2.25 -21.75 16.57
CA LEU A 385 -1.01 -21.42 15.85
C LEU A 385 -1.32 -21.23 14.36
N TYR A 386 -1.05 -20.03 13.85
CA TYR A 386 -1.16 -19.70 12.41
C TYR A 386 0.00 -20.34 11.64
N THR A 387 -0.29 -21.18 10.64
CA THR A 387 0.76 -21.89 9.91
C THR A 387 1.26 -21.17 8.65
N TYR A 388 2.58 -21.20 8.46
CA TYR A 388 3.28 -20.92 7.20
C TYR A 388 3.90 -22.19 6.59
N ALA A 389 3.38 -23.38 6.92
CA ALA A 389 3.91 -24.65 6.44
C ALA A 389 3.76 -24.82 4.92
N GLU A 390 4.84 -25.26 4.27
CA GLU A 390 4.89 -25.69 2.87
C GLU A 390 4.92 -27.22 2.74
N ASN A 391 5.33 -27.93 3.80
CA ASN A 391 5.51 -29.39 3.79
C ASN A 391 5.42 -30.02 5.21
N GLU A 392 5.52 -31.36 5.28
CA GLU A 392 5.44 -32.14 6.53
C GLU A 392 6.50 -31.77 7.57
N THR A 393 7.71 -31.36 7.16
CA THR A 393 8.78 -30.96 8.10
C THR A 393 8.42 -29.67 8.81
N ASP A 394 7.78 -28.73 8.12
CA ASP A 394 7.30 -27.49 8.71
C ASP A 394 6.15 -27.76 9.68
N ALA A 395 5.23 -28.65 9.33
CA ALA A 395 4.13 -29.09 10.20
C ALA A 395 4.62 -29.82 11.47
N GLU A 396 5.70 -30.58 11.39
CA GLU A 396 6.36 -31.19 12.55
C GLU A 396 7.03 -30.12 13.44
N ASN A 397 7.57 -29.06 12.84
CA ASN A 397 8.18 -27.94 13.56
C ASN A 397 7.13 -27.03 14.22
N ASP A 398 6.02 -26.75 13.55
CA ASP A 398 4.83 -26.10 14.11
C ASP A 398 4.33 -26.86 15.35
N ALA A 399 4.21 -28.19 15.26
CA ALA A 399 3.79 -29.02 16.39
C ALA A 399 4.80 -28.95 17.55
N LYS A 400 6.12 -28.98 17.27
CA LYS A 400 7.16 -28.79 18.30
C LYS A 400 7.04 -27.43 18.99
N GLN A 401 6.89 -26.33 18.24
CA GLN A 401 6.67 -24.99 18.77
C GLN A 401 5.43 -24.96 19.68
N THR A 402 4.30 -25.50 19.23
CA THR A 402 3.08 -25.63 20.05
C THR A 402 3.36 -26.39 21.35
N ILE A 403 3.99 -27.56 21.28
CA ILE A 403 4.33 -28.39 22.45
C ILE A 403 5.26 -27.66 23.44
N GLU A 404 6.24 -26.91 22.94
CA GLU A 404 7.17 -26.12 23.75
C GLU A 404 6.45 -24.98 24.47
N LEU A 405 5.61 -24.21 23.76
CA LEU A 405 4.86 -23.09 24.35
C LEU A 405 3.86 -23.58 25.42
N LEU A 406 3.11 -24.65 25.14
CA LEU A 406 2.17 -25.27 26.09
C LEU A 406 2.85 -25.64 27.42
N LYS A 407 4.08 -26.17 27.35
CA LYS A 407 4.90 -26.55 28.51
C LYS A 407 5.51 -25.32 29.20
N LYS A 408 6.09 -24.40 28.42
CA LYS A 408 6.72 -23.14 28.87
C LYS A 408 5.78 -22.33 29.77
N TYR A 409 4.51 -22.21 29.37
CA TYR A 409 3.50 -21.43 30.09
C TYR A 409 2.53 -22.25 30.95
N LYS A 410 2.75 -23.57 31.07
CA LYS A 410 1.95 -24.49 31.91
C LYS A 410 0.44 -24.36 31.61
N MET A 411 0.07 -24.45 30.34
CA MET A 411 -1.28 -24.13 29.89
C MET A 411 -2.31 -25.18 30.34
N ASN A 412 -3.46 -24.71 30.83
CA ASN A 412 -4.58 -25.53 31.30
C ASN A 412 -5.79 -25.35 30.37
N LEU A 413 -5.79 -26.08 29.26
CA LEU A 413 -6.73 -25.88 28.17
C LEU A 413 -8.12 -26.47 28.47
N SER A 414 -9.15 -25.63 28.32
CA SER A 414 -10.57 -26.00 28.35
C SER A 414 -11.15 -26.16 26.93
N TYR A 415 -10.66 -25.39 25.96
CA TYR A 415 -10.97 -25.51 24.53
C TYR A 415 -9.81 -26.18 23.78
N PRO A 416 -9.98 -26.60 22.51
CA PRO A 416 -8.93 -27.28 21.75
C PRO A 416 -7.66 -26.46 21.50
N ILE A 417 -6.62 -27.18 21.07
CA ILE A 417 -5.46 -26.63 20.37
C ILE A 417 -5.83 -26.56 18.88
N TYR A 418 -5.75 -25.38 18.29
CA TYR A 418 -6.05 -25.15 16.89
C TYR A 418 -4.80 -25.03 16.04
N TYR A 419 -4.80 -25.79 14.94
CA TYR A 419 -3.97 -25.49 13.79
C TYR A 419 -4.78 -24.57 12.88
N ASP A 420 -4.34 -23.34 12.75
CA ASP A 420 -5.00 -22.30 11.97
C ASP A 420 -4.42 -22.30 10.55
N VAL A 421 -5.28 -22.66 9.60
CA VAL A 421 -4.90 -22.98 8.22
C VAL A 421 -5.57 -22.03 7.23
N GLU A 422 -4.76 -21.10 6.72
CA GLU A 422 -5.16 -20.01 5.84
C GLU A 422 -4.48 -20.09 4.46
N ASN A 423 -4.95 -19.27 3.51
CA ASN A 423 -4.24 -19.04 2.24
C ASN A 423 -3.14 -17.99 2.44
N TRP A 424 -2.13 -18.34 3.24
CA TRP A 424 -1.03 -17.43 3.60
C TRP A 424 -0.19 -17.01 2.40
N GLU A 425 0.34 -15.77 2.43
CA GLU A 425 1.37 -15.24 1.53
C GLU A 425 2.30 -14.34 2.36
N TYR A 426 3.62 -14.42 2.15
CA TYR A 426 4.57 -13.57 2.87
C TYR A 426 4.40 -12.10 2.44
N GLU A 427 4.64 -11.13 3.34
CA GLU A 427 4.57 -9.69 3.03
C GLU A 427 5.41 -9.27 1.81
N ASN A 428 6.59 -9.88 1.66
CA ASN A 428 7.49 -9.67 0.53
C ASN A 428 7.19 -10.53 -0.71
N LYS A 429 6.12 -11.33 -0.65
CA LYS A 429 5.59 -12.21 -1.71
C LYS A 429 6.58 -13.26 -2.25
N SER A 430 7.62 -13.60 -1.49
CA SER A 430 8.59 -14.63 -1.89
C SER A 430 8.09 -16.07 -1.72
N LYS A 431 7.11 -16.28 -0.84
CA LYS A 431 6.46 -17.57 -0.56
C LYS A 431 4.96 -17.39 -0.33
N LYS A 432 4.19 -18.46 -0.57
CA LYS A 432 2.76 -18.57 -0.30
C LYS A 432 2.32 -20.02 -0.12
N ALA A 433 1.16 -20.20 0.49
CA ALA A 433 0.50 -21.48 0.73
C ALA A 433 0.54 -22.45 -0.48
N PRO A 434 0.84 -23.75 -0.26
CA PRO A 434 0.64 -24.79 -1.27
C PRO A 434 -0.76 -24.73 -1.87
N ALA A 435 -0.85 -24.95 -3.19
CA ALA A 435 -2.07 -24.70 -3.96
C ALA A 435 -3.02 -25.92 -4.01
N ASP A 436 -2.46 -27.13 -3.89
CA ASP A 436 -3.13 -28.43 -4.01
C ASP A 436 -3.61 -29.00 -2.67
N THR A 437 -4.62 -29.86 -2.72
CA THR A 437 -5.21 -30.50 -1.54
C THR A 437 -4.29 -31.54 -0.90
N ASP A 438 -3.58 -32.34 -1.71
CA ASP A 438 -2.79 -33.48 -1.22
C ASP A 438 -1.62 -33.05 -0.32
N THR A 439 -1.00 -31.91 -0.62
CA THR A 439 0.04 -31.32 0.24
C THR A 439 -0.55 -30.86 1.58
N TRP A 440 -1.76 -30.26 1.58
CA TRP A 440 -2.45 -29.90 2.83
C TRP A 440 -2.94 -31.10 3.65
N VAL A 441 -3.33 -32.20 3.00
CA VAL A 441 -3.64 -33.47 3.70
C VAL A 441 -2.41 -33.95 4.49
N LYS A 442 -1.22 -33.90 3.88
CA LYS A 442 0.04 -34.29 4.53
C LYS A 442 0.43 -33.35 5.67
N ILE A 443 0.44 -32.04 5.43
CA ILE A 443 0.74 -30.99 6.42
C ILE A 443 -0.14 -31.15 7.66
N ILE A 444 -1.48 -31.18 7.48
CA ILE A 444 -2.42 -31.23 8.60
C ILE A 444 -2.31 -32.57 9.35
N ASN A 445 -2.23 -33.69 8.63
CA ASN A 445 -2.05 -34.99 9.28
C ASN A 445 -0.74 -35.04 10.09
N LYS A 446 0.37 -34.49 9.58
CA LYS A 446 1.66 -34.51 10.29
C LYS A 446 1.62 -33.71 11.59
N TYR A 447 0.96 -32.55 11.59
CA TYR A 447 0.75 -31.77 12.81
C TYR A 447 -0.09 -32.58 13.82
N MET A 448 -1.23 -33.14 13.38
CA MET A 448 -2.12 -33.94 14.23
C MET A 448 -1.44 -35.18 14.82
N GLU A 449 -0.66 -35.91 14.01
CA GLU A 449 0.15 -37.05 14.45
C GLU A 449 1.18 -36.65 15.50
N THR A 450 1.92 -35.57 15.26
CA THR A 450 3.01 -35.11 16.14
C THR A 450 2.46 -34.65 17.49
N MET A 451 1.38 -33.86 17.48
CA MET A 451 0.68 -33.44 18.70
C MET A 451 0.11 -34.64 19.48
N LYS A 452 -0.49 -35.61 18.78
CA LYS A 452 -1.04 -36.83 19.39
C LYS A 452 0.05 -37.71 20.02
N HIS A 453 1.19 -37.89 19.36
CA HIS A 453 2.34 -38.61 19.92
C HIS A 453 2.94 -37.92 21.16
N ALA A 454 2.85 -36.59 21.23
CA ALA A 454 3.21 -35.82 22.43
C ALA A 454 2.14 -35.82 23.55
N GLY A 455 1.04 -36.55 23.36
CA GLY A 455 -0.04 -36.74 24.35
C GLY A 455 -1.24 -35.79 24.19
N TYR A 456 -1.19 -34.82 23.27
CA TYR A 456 -2.25 -33.84 23.08
C TYR A 456 -3.30 -34.38 22.11
N GLN A 457 -4.46 -34.78 22.65
CA GLN A 457 -5.55 -35.38 21.88
C GLN A 457 -6.66 -34.38 21.49
N ASN A 458 -6.83 -33.29 22.25
CA ASN A 458 -7.82 -32.25 21.92
C ASN A 458 -7.25 -31.22 20.93
N VAL A 459 -6.94 -31.68 19.72
CA VAL A 459 -6.37 -30.87 18.62
C VAL A 459 -7.37 -30.83 17.46
N LYS A 460 -7.48 -29.66 16.80
CA LYS A 460 -8.47 -29.36 15.75
C LYS A 460 -7.88 -28.42 14.69
N VAL A 461 -8.54 -28.33 13.55
CA VAL A 461 -8.27 -27.32 12.51
C VAL A 461 -9.28 -26.19 12.62
N TYR A 462 -8.79 -24.97 12.45
CA TYR A 462 -9.57 -23.79 12.12
C TYR A 462 -9.23 -23.31 10.71
N SER A 463 -10.22 -22.83 9.97
CA SER A 463 -10.06 -22.21 8.64
C SER A 463 -11.35 -21.51 8.23
N TYR A 464 -11.31 -20.69 7.18
CA TYR A 464 -12.48 -20.00 6.64
C TYR A 464 -13.27 -20.86 5.63
N ARG A 465 -14.60 -20.71 5.63
CA ARG A 465 -15.58 -21.50 4.86
C ARG A 465 -15.20 -21.71 3.39
N LYS A 466 -14.73 -20.67 2.69
CA LYS A 466 -14.36 -20.73 1.27
C LYS A 466 -13.15 -21.66 1.00
N LEU A 467 -12.19 -21.75 1.93
CA LEU A 467 -11.04 -22.66 1.79
C LEU A 467 -11.45 -24.10 2.10
N LEU A 468 -12.32 -24.30 3.11
CA LEU A 468 -12.95 -25.57 3.46
C LEU A 468 -13.87 -26.14 2.38
N GLN A 469 -14.50 -25.28 1.57
CA GLN A 469 -15.27 -25.69 0.38
C GLN A 469 -14.39 -25.99 -0.84
N THR A 470 -13.13 -25.56 -0.85
CA THR A 470 -12.20 -25.69 -1.99
C THR A 470 -10.95 -26.49 -1.63
N ARG A 471 -9.80 -25.84 -1.35
CA ARG A 471 -8.50 -26.53 -1.19
C ARG A 471 -8.48 -27.55 -0.05
N LEU A 472 -9.20 -27.29 1.04
CA LEU A 472 -9.25 -28.15 2.23
C LEU A 472 -10.45 -29.12 2.25
N ASN A 473 -11.20 -29.21 1.13
CA ASN A 473 -12.39 -30.06 1.00
C ASN A 473 -12.01 -31.54 0.80
N HIS A 474 -11.48 -32.17 1.85
CA HIS A 474 -11.03 -33.56 1.84
C HIS A 474 -11.33 -34.25 3.17
N PRO A 475 -11.85 -35.50 3.19
CA PRO A 475 -12.26 -36.17 4.43
C PRO A 475 -11.19 -36.19 5.53
N ASN A 476 -9.92 -36.48 5.18
CA ASN A 476 -8.81 -36.53 6.13
C ASN A 476 -8.48 -35.16 6.76
N ILE A 477 -8.89 -34.05 6.15
CA ILE A 477 -8.76 -32.70 6.73
C ILE A 477 -10.02 -32.38 7.52
N LEU A 478 -11.20 -32.53 6.89
CA LEU A 478 -12.48 -32.12 7.45
C LEU A 478 -12.85 -32.86 8.74
N GLN A 479 -12.37 -34.10 8.96
CA GLN A 479 -12.51 -34.82 10.24
C GLN A 479 -11.91 -34.06 11.46
N HIS A 480 -10.97 -33.13 11.21
CA HIS A 480 -10.33 -32.33 12.25
C HIS A 480 -10.97 -30.93 12.41
N VAL A 481 -11.84 -30.50 11.49
CA VAL A 481 -12.39 -29.14 11.44
C VAL A 481 -13.66 -29.03 12.30
N ASN A 482 -13.57 -28.29 13.42
CA ASN A 482 -14.73 -27.92 14.23
C ASN A 482 -14.82 -26.42 14.58
N TRP A 483 -13.92 -25.58 14.07
CA TRP A 483 -14.02 -24.12 14.20
C TRP A 483 -13.87 -23.50 12.82
N VAL A 484 -14.81 -22.62 12.44
CA VAL A 484 -14.92 -22.10 11.06
C VAL A 484 -15.21 -20.62 11.05
N ALA A 485 -14.44 -19.85 10.27
CA ALA A 485 -14.75 -18.46 9.96
C ALA A 485 -15.70 -18.33 8.77
N ALA A 486 -16.77 -17.56 8.96
CA ALA A 486 -17.63 -17.06 7.89
C ALA A 486 -18.35 -15.80 8.38
N TYR A 487 -17.88 -14.62 7.96
CA TYR A 487 -18.49 -13.34 8.31
C TYR A 487 -19.68 -13.09 7.36
N THR A 488 -20.71 -13.92 7.53
CA THR A 488 -21.90 -13.99 6.67
C THR A 488 -23.17 -14.05 7.51
N ASP A 489 -24.31 -13.86 6.87
CA ASP A 489 -25.62 -13.83 7.53
C ASP A 489 -26.00 -15.14 8.24
N ALA A 490 -25.54 -16.27 7.69
CA ALA A 490 -25.48 -17.58 8.32
C ALA A 490 -24.19 -18.32 7.91
N LEU A 491 -23.81 -19.37 8.66
CA LEU A 491 -22.66 -20.22 8.32
C LEU A 491 -22.84 -20.97 6.99
N ASP A 492 -24.05 -21.47 6.69
CA ASP A 492 -24.39 -22.20 5.45
C ASP A 492 -23.33 -23.23 4.99
N TRP A 493 -22.79 -23.98 5.95
CA TRP A 493 -21.78 -25.01 5.72
C TRP A 493 -22.00 -26.18 6.66
N ASN A 494 -21.89 -27.39 6.12
CA ASN A 494 -22.07 -28.64 6.86
C ASN A 494 -20.82 -29.52 6.69
N ASN A 495 -20.36 -30.12 7.79
CA ASN A 495 -19.22 -31.02 7.81
C ASN A 495 -19.69 -32.46 8.09
N PRO A 496 -19.83 -33.34 7.07
CA PRO A 496 -20.23 -34.73 7.30
C PRO A 496 -19.13 -35.57 7.96
N HIS A 497 -17.91 -35.04 8.13
CA HIS A 497 -16.77 -35.74 8.72
C HIS A 497 -16.54 -35.40 10.20
N TYR A 498 -17.24 -34.41 10.77
CA TYR A 498 -17.10 -34.03 12.18
C TYR A 498 -18.45 -33.90 12.92
N SER A 499 -18.60 -34.69 13.99
CA SER A 499 -19.70 -34.61 14.95
C SER A 499 -19.17 -34.32 16.36
N GLY A 500 -19.80 -33.37 17.05
CA GLY A 500 -19.33 -32.81 18.33
C GLY A 500 -19.54 -31.30 18.41
N GLU A 501 -19.18 -30.72 19.56
CA GLU A 501 -19.24 -29.28 19.82
C GLU A 501 -18.35 -28.50 18.82
N LYS A 502 -18.86 -27.39 18.30
CA LYS A 502 -18.21 -26.62 17.22
C LYS A 502 -18.39 -25.12 17.36
N GLY A 503 -17.40 -24.38 16.87
CA GLY A 503 -17.41 -22.91 16.81
C GLY A 503 -17.70 -22.40 15.40
N TRP A 504 -18.53 -21.37 15.30
CA TRP A 504 -18.62 -20.49 14.13
C TRP A 504 -18.13 -19.09 14.52
N GLN A 505 -16.99 -18.67 13.98
CA GLN A 505 -16.52 -17.28 14.06
C GLN A 505 -17.31 -16.46 13.05
N TYR A 506 -18.23 -15.64 13.56
CA TYR A 506 -19.25 -14.94 12.77
C TYR A 506 -18.89 -13.48 12.49
N THR A 507 -17.87 -12.95 13.17
CA THR A 507 -17.37 -11.58 12.98
C THR A 507 -15.90 -11.47 13.39
N SER A 508 -15.16 -10.58 12.72
CA SER A 508 -13.85 -10.06 13.11
C SER A 508 -13.90 -8.56 13.48
N SER A 509 -15.10 -8.01 13.70
CA SER A 509 -15.34 -6.56 13.82
C SER A 509 -16.10 -6.13 15.09
N ASP A 510 -16.36 -7.04 16.05
CA ASP A 510 -17.05 -6.72 17.31
C ASP A 510 -16.20 -5.79 18.21
N SER A 511 -16.85 -4.99 19.06
CA SER A 511 -16.22 -3.95 19.88
C SER A 511 -16.47 -4.19 21.37
N LEU A 512 -15.58 -4.96 22.00
CA LEU A 512 -15.76 -5.44 23.37
C LEU A 512 -15.14 -4.54 24.44
N LYS A 513 -15.89 -4.28 25.51
CA LYS A 513 -15.49 -3.44 26.65
C LYS A 513 -14.23 -4.00 27.32
N GLY A 514 -13.15 -3.23 27.31
CA GLY A 514 -11.87 -3.59 27.92
C GLY A 514 -10.81 -4.10 26.95
N ILE A 515 -11.17 -4.33 25.68
CA ILE A 515 -10.22 -4.59 24.58
C ILE A 515 -10.06 -3.29 23.76
N ARG A 516 -9.01 -3.18 22.92
CA ARG A 516 -8.80 -2.07 21.99
C ARG A 516 -8.90 -2.57 20.55
N GLY A 517 -9.55 -1.78 19.70
CA GLY A 517 -9.81 -2.16 18.31
C GLY A 517 -10.93 -3.20 18.22
N GLN A 518 -11.00 -3.84 17.06
CA GLN A 518 -11.94 -4.92 16.76
C GLN A 518 -11.52 -6.23 17.43
N VAL A 519 -12.49 -7.13 17.59
CA VAL A 519 -12.31 -8.44 18.23
C VAL A 519 -13.04 -9.52 17.43
N ASP A 520 -12.36 -10.64 17.24
CA ASP A 520 -12.90 -11.84 16.63
C ASP A 520 -13.81 -12.59 17.62
N VAL A 521 -15.04 -12.90 17.19
CA VAL A 521 -16.07 -13.51 18.07
C VAL A 521 -16.75 -14.69 17.40
N SER A 522 -16.86 -15.76 18.18
CA SER A 522 -17.45 -17.03 17.81
C SER A 522 -18.65 -17.40 18.70
N VAL A 523 -19.64 -18.03 18.07
CA VAL A 523 -20.67 -18.83 18.75
C VAL A 523 -20.23 -20.29 18.78
N TRP A 524 -20.23 -20.90 19.97
CA TRP A 524 -19.91 -22.32 20.18
C TRP A 524 -21.15 -23.10 20.61
N TYR A 525 -21.42 -24.22 19.93
CA TYR A 525 -22.70 -24.96 19.99
C TYR A 525 -22.58 -26.46 19.65
#